data_AF-A0A351Z4M0-F1
#
_entry.id   AF-A0A351Z4M0-F1
#
_cell.length_a   1.000
_cell.length_b   1.000
_cell.length_c   1.000
_cell.angle_alpha   90.00
_cell.angle_beta   90.00
_cell.angle_gamma   90.00
#
_symmetry.space_group_name_H-M   'P 1'
#
loop_
_entity.id
_entity.type
_entity.pdbx_description
1 polymer ?
#
loop_
_entity_poly.entity_id
_entity_poly.type
_entity_poly.pdbx_seq_one_letter_code
_entity_poly.pdbx_strand_id
1 'polypeptide(L)'
;MSENPRILVVDDDQSHRIMLRAVLKKDGHRVTEAADGTEAVRAVEKEPFDIILLDIRMTTMDGIEALSEIRKISPLVPVLQEKEFEPLWSARTIKVDIRVIAATNKDLTKEVKEGRFREDLYYRLNVVPVTMPPLRERKEDISHLTDHFLAIFREKNRRPIKGISGKALDLLVRYDWPGNTRELKNCIERAVIMAKEGMITPVDFSPQIQKLSGEEEKGGFAIPSGISLEAMERELIVKTLAETGGNRTRASEILGINRRTIQNKLREYELNSPASGPA
;
A
#
# COMPACT_ATOMS: atom_id res chain seq x y z
N MET A 1 -6.79 -14.79 38.35
CA MET A 1 -7.80 -13.83 38.84
C MET A 1 -8.22 -12.97 37.68
N SER A 2 -9.52 -12.76 37.56
CA SER A 2 -10.19 -11.98 36.52
C SER A 2 -9.89 -10.49 36.73
N GLU A 3 -8.99 -9.91 35.94
CA GLU A 3 -9.05 -8.48 35.69
C GLU A 3 -9.05 -8.27 34.19
N ASN A 4 -10.09 -7.61 33.68
CA ASN A 4 -10.17 -7.22 32.29
C ASN A 4 -9.15 -6.09 32.06
N PRO A 5 -8.08 -6.31 31.27
CA PRO A 5 -7.04 -5.32 31.05
C PRO A 5 -7.63 -3.95 30.67
N ARG A 6 -7.07 -2.89 31.26
CA ARG A 6 -7.34 -1.50 30.92
C ARG A 6 -6.45 -1.11 29.74
N ILE A 7 -7.08 -0.87 28.60
CA ILE A 7 -6.40 -0.58 27.34
C ILE A 7 -6.66 0.87 26.96
N LEU A 8 -5.60 1.63 26.72
CA LEU A 8 -5.67 2.96 26.11
C LEU A 8 -5.47 2.82 24.60
N VAL A 9 -6.43 3.27 23.79
CA VAL A 9 -6.34 3.30 22.32
C VAL A 9 -6.16 4.75 21.88
N VAL A 10 -5.07 5.02 21.17
CA VAL A 10 -4.68 6.35 20.70
C VAL A 10 -4.45 6.28 19.20
N ASP A 11 -5.29 6.96 18.43
CA ASP A 11 -5.25 7.03 16.97
C ASP A 11 -6.01 8.31 16.60
N ASP A 12 -5.58 9.10 15.61
CA ASP A 12 -6.30 10.32 15.24
C ASP A 12 -7.52 10.05 14.33
N ASP A 13 -7.57 8.87 13.70
CA ASP A 13 -8.72 8.36 12.94
C ASP A 13 -9.82 7.81 13.87
N GLN A 14 -10.94 8.54 13.92
CA GLN A 14 -12.10 8.16 14.72
C GLN A 14 -12.65 6.77 14.35
N SER A 15 -12.60 6.38 13.07
CA SER A 15 -13.08 5.07 12.62
C SER A 15 -12.23 3.94 13.18
N HIS A 16 -10.90 4.13 13.22
CA HIS A 16 -9.97 3.17 13.81
C HIS A 16 -10.19 3.03 15.32
N ARG A 17 -10.34 4.15 16.04
CA ARG A 17 -10.65 4.13 17.48
C ARG A 17 -11.93 3.37 17.78
N ILE A 18 -13.02 3.68 17.07
CA ILE A 18 -14.32 3.01 17.24
C ILE A 18 -14.21 1.51 16.97
N MET A 19 -13.53 1.13 15.89
CA MET A 19 -13.32 -0.28 15.52
C MET A 19 -12.55 -1.03 16.60
N LEU A 20 -11.38 -0.52 17.01
CA LEU A 20 -10.55 -1.14 18.04
C LEU A 20 -11.29 -1.23 19.38
N ARG A 21 -11.99 -0.17 19.79
CA ARG A 21 -12.85 -0.19 20.98
C ARG A 21 -13.92 -1.26 20.90
N ALA A 22 -14.61 -1.39 19.77
CA ALA A 22 -15.68 -2.37 19.60
C ALA A 22 -15.13 -3.81 19.73
N VAL A 23 -14.00 -4.11 19.10
CA VAL A 23 -13.33 -5.42 19.17
C VAL A 23 -12.84 -5.69 20.60
N LEU A 24 -12.07 -4.77 21.19
CA LEU A 24 -11.47 -4.98 22.51
C LEU A 24 -12.53 -5.04 23.63
N LYS A 25 -13.61 -4.26 23.54
CA LYS A 25 -14.73 -4.38 24.49
C LYS A 25 -15.50 -5.69 24.34
N LYS A 26 -15.65 -6.20 23.12
CA LYS A 26 -16.27 -7.51 22.87
C LYS A 26 -15.49 -8.64 23.56
N ASP A 27 -14.17 -8.50 23.63
CA ASP A 27 -13.28 -9.43 24.33
C ASP A 27 -13.22 -9.18 25.85
N GLY A 28 -14.01 -8.24 26.36
CA GLY A 28 -14.18 -7.95 27.79
C GLY A 28 -13.31 -6.82 28.33
N HIS A 29 -12.38 -6.26 27.55
CA HIS A 29 -11.42 -5.26 28.04
C HIS A 29 -12.07 -3.92 28.43
N ARG A 30 -11.45 -3.20 29.39
CA ARG A 30 -11.84 -1.83 29.73
C ARG A 30 -11.07 -0.88 28.82
N VAL A 31 -11.76 -0.26 27.86
CA VAL A 31 -11.12 0.58 26.84
C VAL A 31 -11.35 2.06 27.11
N THR A 32 -10.26 2.83 27.16
CA THR A 32 -10.23 4.30 27.12
C THR A 32 -9.68 4.74 25.76
N GLU A 33 -10.24 5.80 25.20
CA GLU A 33 -9.84 6.34 23.88
C GLU A 33 -9.17 7.70 24.06
N ALA A 34 -8.19 8.00 23.20
CA ALA A 34 -7.56 9.30 23.06
C ALA A 34 -7.39 9.63 21.56
N ALA A 35 -7.68 10.86 21.17
CA ALA A 35 -7.64 11.29 19.77
C ALA A 35 -6.24 11.79 19.34
N ASP A 36 -5.34 12.07 20.28
CA ASP A 36 -3.97 12.46 20.01
C ASP A 36 -3.03 12.13 21.19
N GLY A 37 -1.74 12.42 21.00
CA GLY A 37 -0.72 12.22 22.03
C GLY A 37 -0.95 13.00 23.33
N THR A 38 -1.55 14.19 23.26
CA THR A 38 -1.79 15.02 24.45
C THR A 38 -2.87 14.43 25.32
N GLU A 39 -3.96 13.95 24.71
CA GLU A 39 -5.01 13.21 25.40
C GLU A 39 -4.48 11.90 26.00
N ALA A 40 -3.58 11.21 25.29
CA ALA A 40 -2.95 9.99 25.79
C ALA A 40 -2.12 10.23 27.05
N VAL A 41 -1.28 11.28 27.05
CA VAL A 41 -0.48 11.68 28.22
C VAL A 41 -1.40 12.00 29.41
N ARG A 42 -2.43 12.83 29.20
CA ARG A 42 -3.40 13.17 30.26
C ARG A 42 -4.17 11.95 30.79
N ALA A 43 -4.46 10.98 29.94
CA ALA A 43 -5.12 9.75 30.35
C ALA A 43 -4.20 8.94 31.29
N VAL A 44 -2.92 8.78 30.91
CA VAL A 44 -1.93 8.07 31.71
C VAL A 44 -1.63 8.77 33.04
N GLU A 45 -1.66 10.11 33.08
CA GLU A 45 -1.51 10.87 34.33
C GLU A 45 -2.67 10.63 35.32
N LYS A 46 -3.88 10.39 34.81
CA LYS A 46 -5.08 10.18 35.64
C LYS A 46 -5.15 8.76 36.18
N GLU A 47 -4.76 7.77 35.39
CA GLU A 47 -4.87 6.36 35.78
C GLU A 47 -3.92 5.44 35.03
N PRO A 48 -3.53 4.30 35.63
CA PRO A 48 -2.69 3.32 34.97
C PRO A 48 -3.45 2.52 33.91
N PHE A 49 -2.72 2.16 32.84
CA PHE A 49 -3.16 1.26 31.77
C PHE A 49 -2.20 0.08 31.64
N ASP A 50 -2.75 -1.10 31.37
CA ASP A 50 -1.98 -2.33 31.18
C ASP A 50 -1.39 -2.41 29.77
N ILE A 51 -2.09 -1.83 28.79
CA ILE A 51 -1.72 -1.77 27.37
C ILE A 51 -2.05 -0.38 26.83
N ILE A 52 -1.13 0.19 26.06
CA ILE A 52 -1.36 1.41 25.28
C ILE A 52 -1.12 1.07 23.80
N LEU A 53 -2.18 1.16 22.99
CA LEU A 53 -2.11 1.07 21.53
C LEU A 53 -2.01 2.49 20.98
N LEU A 54 -0.82 2.87 20.51
CA LEU A 54 -0.50 4.24 20.12
C LEU A 54 -0.16 4.33 18.63
N ASP A 55 -0.93 5.09 17.86
CA ASP A 55 -0.55 5.43 16.49
C ASP A 55 0.68 6.35 16.52
N ILE A 56 1.60 6.13 15.59
CA ILE A 56 2.84 6.88 15.47
C ILE A 56 2.58 8.23 14.81
N ARG A 57 1.67 8.30 13.83
CA ARG A 57 1.43 9.51 13.04
C ARG A 57 0.09 10.12 13.43
N MET A 58 0.14 11.23 14.17
CA MET A 58 -1.02 12.00 14.58
C MET A 58 -0.77 13.50 14.36
N THR A 59 -1.85 14.27 14.23
CA THR A 59 -1.76 15.68 13.78
C THR A 59 -1.29 16.66 14.87
N THR A 60 -1.64 16.42 16.14
CA THR A 60 -1.36 17.36 17.25
C THR A 60 -0.01 17.09 17.94
N MET A 61 0.03 16.04 18.77
CA MET A 61 1.24 15.47 19.35
C MET A 61 1.34 14.07 18.76
N ASP A 62 2.47 13.76 18.13
CA ASP A 62 2.67 12.48 17.48
C ASP A 62 2.90 11.34 18.49
N GLY A 63 2.87 10.09 18.04
CA GLY A 63 3.02 8.94 18.94
C GLY A 63 4.41 8.84 19.56
N ILE A 64 5.44 9.43 18.95
CA ILE A 64 6.81 9.38 19.47
C ILE A 64 6.98 10.39 20.61
N GLU A 65 6.47 11.60 20.42
CA GLU A 65 6.40 12.65 21.44
C GLU A 65 5.54 12.19 22.62
N ALA A 66 4.35 11.65 22.36
CA ALA A 66 3.46 11.10 23.39
C ALA A 66 4.14 9.97 24.17
N LEU A 67 4.82 9.06 23.49
CA LEU A 67 5.60 8.01 24.14
C LEU A 67 6.72 8.62 24.99
N SER A 68 7.41 9.67 24.53
CA SER A 68 8.46 10.35 25.31
C SER A 68 7.90 10.94 26.62
N GLU A 69 6.76 11.61 26.58
CA GLU A 69 6.11 12.18 27.77
C GLU A 69 5.53 11.10 28.70
N ILE A 70 4.84 10.10 28.14
CA ILE A 70 4.37 8.91 28.88
C ILE A 70 5.56 8.21 29.55
N ARG A 71 6.74 8.19 28.93
CA ARG A 71 7.97 7.63 29.50
C ARG A 71 8.55 8.45 30.65
N LYS A 72 8.31 9.76 30.72
CA LYS A 72 8.71 10.58 31.88
C LYS A 72 7.78 10.32 33.07
N ILE A 73 6.51 10.07 32.78
CA ILE A 73 5.50 9.71 33.79
C ILE A 73 5.71 8.25 34.26
N SER A 74 6.16 7.38 33.35
CA SER A 74 6.45 5.96 33.59
C SER A 74 7.79 5.57 32.93
N PRO A 75 8.91 5.59 33.67
CA PRO A 75 10.24 5.29 33.14
C PRO A 75 10.32 3.88 32.52
N LEU A 76 10.19 3.78 31.20
CA LEU A 76 10.11 2.49 30.49
C LEU A 76 11.30 1.56 30.75
N VAL A 77 12.50 2.12 30.95
CA VAL A 77 13.73 1.30 31.03
C VAL A 77 13.80 0.55 32.36
N PRO A 78 13.70 1.19 33.55
CA PRO A 78 13.55 0.47 34.81
C PRO A 78 12.32 -0.45 34.84
N VAL A 79 11.18 0.02 34.33
CA VAL A 79 9.90 -0.74 34.39
C VAL A 79 9.93 -2.01 33.53
N LEU A 80 10.55 -1.98 32.34
CA LEU A 80 10.68 -3.17 31.48
C LEU A 80 11.48 -4.31 32.15
N GLN A 81 12.36 -3.97 33.09
CA GLN A 81 13.27 -4.92 33.74
C GLN A 81 12.80 -5.30 35.15
N GLU A 82 12.42 -4.31 35.95
CA GLU A 82 12.11 -4.49 37.37
C GLU A 82 10.62 -4.54 37.65
N LYS A 83 9.76 -4.24 36.65
CA LYS A 83 8.31 -4.15 36.81
C LYS A 83 7.90 -3.18 37.93
N GLU A 84 8.72 -2.18 38.20
CA GLU A 84 8.59 -1.26 39.33
C GLU A 84 9.01 0.16 38.91
N PHE A 85 8.39 1.19 39.49
CA PHE A 85 8.83 2.58 39.33
C PHE A 85 8.53 3.44 40.57
N GLU A 86 9.25 4.54 40.69
CA GLU A 86 9.02 5.59 41.68
C GLU A 86 8.48 6.85 40.98
N PRO A 87 7.26 7.31 41.27
CA PRO A 87 6.74 8.56 40.73
C PRO A 87 7.60 9.75 41.18
N LEU A 88 7.79 10.76 40.32
CA LEU A 88 8.59 11.95 40.64
C LEU A 88 8.10 12.75 41.86
N TRP A 89 6.85 12.52 42.30
CA TRP A 89 6.22 13.17 43.45
C TRP A 89 6.14 12.27 44.70
N SER A 90 6.56 11.01 44.62
CA SER A 90 6.44 10.05 45.71
C SER A 90 7.63 9.10 45.75
N ALA A 91 8.28 8.97 46.90
CA ALA A 91 9.34 7.98 47.13
C ALA A 91 8.79 6.55 47.31
N ARG A 92 7.51 6.29 46.99
CA ARG A 92 6.93 4.95 47.06
C ARG A 92 7.12 4.23 45.74
N THR A 93 7.82 3.09 45.80
CA THR A 93 7.93 2.15 44.70
C THR A 93 6.58 1.49 44.43
N ILE A 94 6.11 1.56 43.18
CA ILE A 94 4.87 0.95 42.71
C ILE A 94 5.24 -0.23 41.81
N LYS A 95 4.73 -1.43 42.12
CA LYS A 95 4.84 -2.58 41.24
C LYS A 95 3.77 -2.55 40.16
N VAL A 96 4.16 -2.86 38.92
CA VAL A 96 3.30 -2.86 37.74
C VAL A 96 3.50 -4.14 36.93
N ASP A 97 2.41 -4.78 36.51
CA ASP A 97 2.47 -5.91 35.60
C ASP A 97 2.10 -5.46 34.18
N ILE A 98 3.11 -5.09 33.40
CA ILE A 98 2.91 -4.58 32.04
C ILE A 98 3.31 -5.61 30.97
N ARG A 99 2.55 -5.64 29.88
CA ARG A 99 2.91 -6.37 28.66
C ARG A 99 3.15 -5.37 27.54
N VAL A 100 4.38 -5.32 27.03
CA VAL A 100 4.77 -4.38 25.99
C VAL A 100 4.71 -5.04 24.62
N ILE A 101 3.96 -4.42 23.71
CA ILE A 101 3.95 -4.73 22.27
C ILE A 101 4.33 -3.43 21.56
N ALA A 102 5.36 -3.47 20.74
CA ALA A 102 5.81 -2.34 19.95
C ALA A 102 5.74 -2.68 18.45
N ALA A 103 5.39 -1.71 17.62
CA ALA A 103 5.36 -1.85 16.17
C ALA A 103 6.06 -0.64 15.54
N THR A 104 6.74 -0.86 14.42
CA THR A 104 7.43 0.21 13.68
C THR A 104 7.56 -0.19 12.22
N ASN A 105 7.53 0.81 11.34
CA ASN A 105 7.83 0.65 9.92
C ASN A 105 9.28 1.02 9.57
N LYS A 106 10.09 1.42 10.57
CA LYS A 106 11.52 1.71 10.43
C LYS A 106 12.34 0.47 10.78
N ASP A 107 13.50 0.33 10.12
CA ASP A 107 14.49 -0.66 10.50
C ASP A 107 15.22 -0.20 11.77
N LEU A 108 14.81 -0.73 12.92
CA LEU A 108 15.42 -0.38 14.22
C LEU A 108 16.90 -0.70 14.28
N THR A 109 17.38 -1.73 13.58
CA THR A 109 18.79 -2.08 13.53
C THR A 109 19.60 -0.95 12.90
N LYS A 110 19.05 -0.32 11.85
CA LYS A 110 19.63 0.86 11.21
C LYS A 110 19.52 2.10 12.11
N GLU A 111 18.37 2.33 12.74
CA GLU A 111 18.17 3.49 13.63
C GLU A 111 19.11 3.47 14.85
N VAL A 112 19.44 2.29 15.39
CA VAL A 112 20.41 2.12 16.48
C VAL A 112 21.82 2.48 15.98
N LYS A 113 22.24 1.95 14.83
CA LYS A 113 23.55 2.26 14.23
C LYS A 113 23.72 3.75 13.94
N GLU A 114 22.63 4.43 13.55
CA GLU A 114 22.63 5.86 13.24
C GLU A 114 22.40 6.75 14.49
N GLY A 115 22.38 6.16 15.69
CA GLY A 115 22.28 6.88 16.96
C GLY A 115 20.91 7.52 17.24
N ARG A 116 19.91 7.26 16.40
CA ARG A 116 18.54 7.78 16.55
C ARG A 116 17.65 6.92 17.43
N PHE A 117 18.08 5.68 17.69
CA PHE A 117 17.39 4.78 18.61
C PHE A 117 18.37 4.24 19.65
N ARG A 118 17.91 4.16 20.90
CA ARG A 118 18.74 3.68 21.99
C ARG A 118 18.94 2.17 21.90
N GLU A 119 20.21 1.76 21.92
CA GLU A 119 20.60 0.35 21.84
C GLU A 119 20.05 -0.49 23.00
N ASP A 120 20.12 0.04 24.23
CA ASP A 120 19.61 -0.64 25.43
C ASP A 120 18.10 -0.92 25.37
N LEU A 121 17.34 -0.02 24.76
CA LEU A 121 15.90 -0.18 24.54
C LEU A 121 15.60 -1.18 23.42
N TYR A 122 16.40 -1.19 22.36
CA TYR A 122 16.21 -2.10 21.22
C TYR A 122 16.24 -3.56 21.68
N TYR A 123 17.28 -3.96 22.42
CA TYR A 123 17.39 -5.34 22.90
C TYR A 123 16.31 -5.74 23.89
N ARG A 124 15.72 -4.78 24.63
CA ARG A 124 14.60 -5.05 25.56
C ARG A 124 13.25 -5.21 24.85
N LEU A 125 13.05 -4.52 23.73
CA LEU A 125 11.82 -4.64 22.93
C LEU A 125 11.88 -5.83 21.97
N ASN A 126 13.06 -6.11 21.40
CA ASN A 126 13.25 -7.11 20.36
C ASN A 126 13.43 -8.55 20.91
N VAL A 127 12.51 -8.99 21.78
CA VAL A 127 12.55 -10.34 22.38
C VAL A 127 11.86 -11.35 21.46
N VAL A 128 10.65 -11.03 21.00
CA VAL A 128 9.87 -11.86 20.06
C VAL A 128 9.49 -10.98 18.87
N PRO A 129 10.36 -10.87 17.86
CA PRO A 129 10.04 -10.12 16.65
C PRO A 129 8.92 -10.80 15.87
N VAL A 130 7.90 -10.03 15.52
CA VAL A 130 6.87 -10.45 14.55
C VAL A 130 7.00 -9.55 13.33
N THR A 131 7.44 -10.13 12.22
CA THR A 131 7.55 -9.41 10.95
C THR A 131 6.25 -9.56 10.18
N MET A 132 5.59 -8.44 9.87
CA MET A 132 4.40 -8.43 9.03
C MET A 132 4.80 -8.36 7.56
N PRO A 133 4.48 -9.38 6.73
CA PRO A 133 4.80 -9.34 5.31
C PRO A 133 3.92 -8.27 4.61
N PRO A 134 4.50 -7.53 3.65
CA PRO A 134 3.76 -6.56 2.85
C PRO A 134 2.72 -7.25 1.96
N LEU A 135 1.69 -6.51 1.55
CA LEU A 135 0.54 -7.06 0.81
C LEU A 135 0.94 -7.78 -0.49
N ARG A 136 1.99 -7.30 -1.18
CA ARG A 136 2.56 -7.94 -2.39
C ARG A 136 3.07 -9.37 -2.18
N GLU A 137 3.44 -9.74 -0.95
CA GLU A 137 3.93 -11.09 -0.59
C GLU A 137 2.78 -12.01 -0.15
N ARG A 138 1.58 -11.44 0.07
CA ARG A 138 0.37 -12.14 0.53
C ARG A 138 -0.81 -11.88 -0.41
N LYS A 139 -0.59 -12.11 -1.71
CA LYS A 139 -1.55 -11.81 -2.79
C LYS A 139 -2.88 -12.55 -2.65
N GLU A 140 -2.86 -13.72 -2.02
CA GLU A 140 -4.05 -14.54 -1.72
C GLU A 140 -5.05 -13.79 -0.82
N ASP A 141 -4.56 -12.93 0.08
CA ASP A 141 -5.41 -12.16 0.99
C ASP A 141 -6.10 -10.97 0.31
N ILE A 142 -5.64 -10.55 -0.88
CA ILE A 142 -6.19 -9.39 -1.58
C ILE A 142 -7.67 -9.61 -1.86
N SER A 143 -8.07 -10.80 -2.33
CA SER A 143 -9.48 -11.10 -2.61
C SER A 143 -10.35 -10.97 -1.36
N HIS A 144 -9.92 -11.56 -0.24
CA HIS A 144 -10.65 -11.52 1.02
C HIS A 144 -10.75 -10.11 1.60
N LEU A 145 -9.65 -9.35 1.56
CA LEU A 145 -9.63 -7.95 2.00
C LEU A 145 -10.52 -7.07 1.14
N THR A 146 -10.51 -7.29 -0.17
CA THR A 146 -11.35 -6.58 -1.13
C THR A 146 -12.83 -6.82 -0.87
N ASP A 147 -13.26 -8.07 -0.65
CA ASP A 147 -14.64 -8.40 -0.30
C ASP A 147 -15.08 -7.76 1.01
N HIS A 148 -14.19 -7.80 2.01
CA HIS A 148 -14.43 -7.17 3.31
C HIS A 148 -14.61 -5.64 3.20
N PHE A 149 -13.69 -4.95 2.53
CA PHE A 149 -13.79 -3.50 2.33
C PHE A 149 -15.01 -3.12 1.51
N LEU A 150 -15.33 -3.91 0.48
CA LEU A 150 -16.50 -3.69 -0.34
C LEU A 150 -17.80 -3.78 0.49
N ALA A 151 -17.90 -4.74 1.41
CA ALA A 151 -19.05 -4.84 2.33
C ALA A 151 -19.19 -3.59 3.21
N ILE A 152 -18.08 -3.12 3.82
CA ILE A 152 -18.05 -1.90 4.64
C ILE A 152 -18.53 -0.69 3.84
N PHE A 153 -18.03 -0.50 2.61
CA PHE A 153 -18.33 0.69 1.82
C PHE A 153 -19.70 0.66 1.14
N ARG A 154 -20.27 -0.51 0.88
CA ARG A 154 -21.67 -0.65 0.43
C ARG A 154 -22.63 -0.09 1.48
N GLU A 155 -22.44 -0.47 2.73
CA GLU A 155 -23.28 -0.01 3.85
C GLU A 155 -23.12 1.49 4.07
N LYS A 156 -21.87 1.96 4.16
CA LYS A 156 -21.53 3.38 4.39
C LYS A 156 -22.09 4.31 3.30
N ASN A 157 -21.99 3.92 2.03
CA ASN A 157 -22.38 4.77 0.89
C ASN A 157 -23.80 4.50 0.36
N ARG A 158 -24.52 3.51 0.91
CA ARG A 158 -25.86 3.10 0.47
C ARG A 158 -25.95 2.79 -1.04
N ARG A 159 -24.88 2.26 -1.62
CA ARG A 159 -24.81 1.92 -3.05
C ARG A 159 -24.97 0.41 -3.26
N PRO A 160 -25.89 -0.03 -4.14
CA PRO A 160 -26.14 -1.45 -4.41
C PRO A 160 -25.12 -2.02 -5.40
N ILE A 161 -23.83 -1.96 -5.06
CA ILE A 161 -22.79 -2.66 -5.83
C ILE A 161 -22.91 -4.15 -5.51
N LYS A 162 -23.01 -5.00 -6.52
CA LYS A 162 -23.13 -6.46 -6.41
C LYS A 162 -21.79 -7.14 -6.18
N GLY A 163 -20.71 -6.61 -6.76
CA GLY A 163 -19.38 -7.21 -6.69
C GLY A 163 -18.32 -6.46 -7.49
N ILE A 164 -17.14 -7.08 -7.56
CA ILE A 164 -16.03 -6.67 -8.42
C ILE A 164 -15.92 -7.68 -9.55
N SER A 165 -15.75 -7.21 -10.78
CA SER A 165 -15.57 -8.09 -11.94
C SER A 165 -14.25 -8.88 -11.84
N GLY A 166 -14.20 -10.11 -12.39
CA GLY A 166 -12.98 -10.92 -12.37
C GLY A 166 -11.75 -10.21 -12.95
N LYS A 167 -11.94 -9.50 -14.08
CA LYS A 167 -10.89 -8.66 -14.69
C LYS A 167 -10.39 -7.58 -13.73
N ALA A 168 -11.28 -6.95 -12.97
CA ALA A 168 -10.89 -5.94 -11.98
C ALA A 168 -10.11 -6.56 -10.82
N LEU A 169 -10.54 -7.72 -10.33
CA LEU A 169 -9.87 -8.45 -9.26
C LEU A 169 -8.45 -8.87 -9.66
N ASP A 170 -8.27 -9.36 -10.90
CA ASP A 170 -6.96 -9.73 -11.43
C ASP A 170 -5.97 -8.56 -11.40
N LEU A 171 -6.43 -7.33 -11.66
CA LEU A 171 -5.59 -6.13 -11.57
C LEU A 171 -5.18 -5.83 -10.15
N LEU A 172 -6.11 -5.98 -9.20
CA LEU A 172 -5.81 -5.78 -7.79
C LEU A 172 -4.77 -6.78 -7.31
N VAL A 173 -4.82 -8.04 -7.78
CA VAL A 173 -3.83 -9.07 -7.44
C VAL A 173 -2.47 -8.80 -8.09
N ARG A 174 -2.45 -8.26 -9.31
CA ARG A 174 -1.20 -7.94 -10.03
C ARG A 174 -0.47 -6.73 -9.48
N TYR A 175 -1.19 -5.75 -8.93
CA TYR A 175 -0.60 -4.53 -8.39
C TYR A 175 0.17 -4.79 -7.08
N ASP A 176 1.28 -4.07 -6.88
CA ASP A 176 2.22 -4.31 -5.77
C ASP A 176 1.83 -3.63 -4.44
N TRP A 177 0.83 -2.74 -4.45
CA TRP A 177 0.32 -2.06 -3.25
C TRP A 177 1.42 -1.46 -2.35
N PRO A 178 2.19 -0.44 -2.83
CA PRO A 178 3.20 0.21 -2.01
C PRO A 178 2.66 0.78 -0.68
N GLY A 179 1.39 1.21 -0.64
CA GLY A 179 0.69 1.63 0.56
C GLY A 179 -0.09 0.50 1.28
N ASN A 180 0.16 -0.75 0.91
CA ASN A 180 -0.40 -1.97 1.52
C ASN A 180 -1.94 -1.91 1.65
N THR A 181 -2.47 -2.43 2.77
CA THR A 181 -3.91 -2.53 3.05
C THR A 181 -4.60 -1.17 3.08
N ARG A 182 -3.90 -0.09 3.44
CA ARG A 182 -4.45 1.28 3.44
C ARG A 182 -4.69 1.78 2.02
N GLU A 183 -3.76 1.56 1.11
CA GLU A 183 -3.94 1.90 -0.31
C GLU A 183 -5.05 1.05 -0.95
N LEU A 184 -5.11 -0.25 -0.64
CA LEU A 184 -6.19 -1.13 -1.11
C LEU A 184 -7.56 -0.64 -0.62
N LYS A 185 -7.70 -0.37 0.68
CA LYS A 185 -8.94 0.18 1.27
C LYS A 185 -9.40 1.45 0.55
N ASN A 186 -8.50 2.42 0.37
CA ASN A 186 -8.81 3.68 -0.30
C ASN A 186 -9.17 3.49 -1.78
N CYS A 187 -8.51 2.55 -2.45
CA CYS A 187 -8.80 2.20 -3.83
C CYS A 187 -10.22 1.65 -3.98
N ILE A 188 -10.62 0.71 -3.10
CA ILE A 188 -11.98 0.15 -3.09
C ILE A 188 -13.01 1.20 -2.71
N GLU A 189 -12.75 2.05 -1.72
CA GLU A 189 -13.66 3.15 -1.35
C GLU A 189 -13.94 4.05 -2.54
N ARG A 190 -12.89 4.49 -3.25
CA ARG A 190 -13.02 5.31 -4.45
C ARG A 190 -13.77 4.56 -5.56
N ALA A 191 -13.46 3.29 -5.79
CA ALA A 191 -14.14 2.50 -6.81
C ALA A 191 -15.65 2.37 -6.54
N VAL A 192 -16.07 2.25 -5.27
CA VAL A 192 -17.49 2.25 -4.89
C VAL A 192 -18.19 3.58 -5.22
N ILE A 193 -17.47 4.69 -5.06
CA ILE A 193 -17.97 6.04 -5.39
C ILE A 193 -18.06 6.23 -6.92
N MET A 194 -17.07 5.76 -7.67
CA MET A 194 -16.97 5.96 -9.11
C MET A 194 -17.83 5.00 -9.95
N ALA A 195 -18.02 3.77 -9.46
CA ALA A 195 -18.73 2.74 -10.21
C ALA A 195 -20.13 3.18 -10.60
N LYS A 196 -20.48 2.92 -11.87
CA LYS A 196 -21.87 2.94 -12.34
C LYS A 196 -22.57 1.67 -11.82
N GLU A 197 -23.87 1.74 -11.56
CA GLU A 197 -24.64 0.70 -10.86
C GLU A 197 -24.29 -0.73 -11.32
N GLY A 198 -24.19 -1.66 -10.37
CA GLY A 198 -23.96 -3.08 -10.67
C GLY A 198 -22.62 -3.62 -10.16
N MET A 199 -21.54 -3.45 -10.90
CA MET A 199 -20.23 -4.05 -10.58
C MET A 199 -19.08 -3.08 -10.76
N ILE A 200 -18.04 -3.23 -9.95
CA ILE A 200 -16.77 -2.51 -10.10
C ILE A 200 -15.97 -3.17 -11.23
N THR A 201 -15.50 -2.33 -12.14
CA THR A 201 -14.78 -2.70 -13.36
C THR A 201 -13.40 -2.03 -13.39
N PRO A 202 -12.48 -2.46 -14.26
CA PRO A 202 -11.14 -1.87 -14.36
C PRO A 202 -11.13 -0.34 -14.50
N VAL A 203 -12.12 0.24 -15.19
CA VAL A 203 -12.21 1.70 -15.41
C VAL A 203 -12.47 2.50 -14.14
N ASP A 204 -12.91 1.85 -13.06
CA ASP A 204 -13.22 2.49 -11.79
C ASP A 204 -11.96 2.65 -10.89
N PHE A 205 -10.82 2.10 -11.29
CA PHE A 205 -9.54 2.21 -10.58
C PHE A 205 -8.65 3.36 -11.08
N SER A 206 -7.53 3.63 -10.40
CA SER A 206 -6.57 4.65 -10.86
C SER A 206 -5.91 4.25 -12.18
N PRO A 207 -5.43 5.23 -12.97
CA PRO A 207 -4.69 4.97 -14.20
C PRO A 207 -3.48 4.03 -14.01
N GLN A 208 -2.85 4.05 -12.83
CA GLN A 208 -1.73 3.14 -12.51
C GLN A 208 -2.15 1.67 -12.48
N ILE A 209 -3.33 1.37 -11.94
CA ILE A 209 -3.88 0.00 -11.88
C ILE A 209 -4.48 -0.36 -13.24
N GLN A 210 -5.11 0.58 -13.93
CA GLN A 210 -5.61 0.39 -15.30
C GLN A 210 -4.47 0.06 -16.28
N LYS A 211 -3.28 0.64 -16.14
CA LYS A 211 -2.12 0.29 -16.98
C LYS A 211 -1.70 -1.18 -16.85
N LEU A 212 -1.98 -1.84 -15.72
CA LEU A 212 -1.76 -3.29 -15.55
C LEU A 212 -2.79 -4.15 -16.28
N SER A 213 -3.91 -3.55 -16.71
CA SER A 213 -4.93 -4.23 -17.50
C SER A 213 -4.53 -4.40 -18.94
N GLY A 214 -3.33 -3.91 -19.30
CA GLY A 214 -2.67 -4.05 -20.58
C GLY A 214 -3.49 -4.87 -21.54
N GLU A 215 -4.21 -4.17 -22.42
CA GLU A 215 -4.10 -4.57 -23.79
C GLU A 215 -2.60 -4.78 -24.02
N GLU A 216 -2.22 -6.04 -24.23
CA GLU A 216 -1.16 -6.31 -25.16
C GLU A 216 -1.59 -5.68 -26.49
N GLU A 217 -1.44 -4.37 -26.64
CA GLU A 217 -1.01 -3.87 -27.93
C GLU A 217 0.40 -4.44 -28.10
N LYS A 218 0.47 -5.64 -28.66
CA LYS A 218 1.60 -6.02 -29.49
C LYS A 218 1.75 -4.92 -30.53
N GLY A 219 2.61 -3.94 -30.24
CA GLY A 219 3.03 -2.89 -31.16
C GLY A 219 1.88 -2.19 -31.89
N GLY A 220 1.01 -1.49 -31.16
CA GLY A 220 0.16 -0.47 -31.78
C GLY A 220 1.05 0.59 -32.41
N PHE A 221 1.03 0.69 -33.74
CA PHE A 221 1.65 1.82 -34.43
C PHE A 221 0.88 3.07 -34.02
N ALA A 222 1.51 3.99 -33.31
CA ALA A 222 1.03 5.36 -33.26
C ALA A 222 1.03 5.85 -34.70
N ILE A 223 -0.15 6.16 -35.25
CA ILE A 223 -0.29 6.79 -36.57
C ILE A 223 -0.41 8.28 -36.30
N PRO A 224 0.65 9.10 -36.50
CA PRO A 224 0.52 10.54 -36.47
C PRO A 224 -0.55 11.01 -37.46
N SER A 225 -1.45 11.88 -37.00
CA SER A 225 -2.46 12.51 -37.86
C SER A 225 -1.76 13.33 -38.95
N GLY A 226 -1.94 12.96 -40.22
CA GLY A 226 -1.39 13.68 -41.38
C GLY A 226 -0.44 12.89 -42.30
N ILE A 227 -0.17 11.61 -42.00
CA ILE A 227 0.67 10.76 -42.84
C ILE A 227 -0.15 10.13 -43.98
N SER A 228 0.41 10.06 -45.19
CA SER A 228 -0.21 9.36 -46.32
C SER A 228 -0.18 7.83 -46.12
N LEU A 229 -1.16 7.13 -46.68
CA LEU A 229 -1.24 5.66 -46.61
C LEU A 229 0.06 4.99 -47.09
N GLU A 230 0.71 5.59 -48.09
CA GLU A 230 1.96 5.11 -48.67
C GLU A 230 3.16 5.24 -47.72
N ALA A 231 3.24 6.33 -46.95
CA ALA A 231 4.31 6.53 -45.98
C ALA A 231 4.17 5.57 -44.78
N MET A 232 2.94 5.29 -44.35
CA MET A 232 2.66 4.28 -43.32
C MET A 232 3.02 2.87 -43.80
N GLU A 233 2.68 2.51 -45.04
CA GLU A 233 3.04 1.21 -45.65
C GLU A 233 4.56 1.02 -45.70
N ARG A 234 5.30 2.06 -46.11
CA ARG A 234 6.77 2.05 -46.16
C ARG A 234 7.38 1.78 -44.79
N GLU A 235 6.92 2.50 -43.77
CA GLU A 235 7.45 2.39 -42.42
C GLU A 235 7.21 0.99 -41.82
N LEU A 236 6.01 0.44 -42.05
CA LEU A 236 5.64 -0.91 -41.62
C LEU A 236 6.56 -1.98 -42.24
N ILE A 237 6.79 -1.90 -43.55
CA ILE A 237 7.65 -2.85 -44.29
C ILE A 237 9.09 -2.78 -43.80
N VAL A 238 9.64 -1.57 -43.61
CA VAL A 238 11.03 -1.36 -43.17
C VAL A 238 11.23 -1.91 -41.76
N LYS A 239 10.29 -1.64 -40.85
CA LYS A 239 10.38 -2.09 -39.45
C LYS A 239 10.29 -3.61 -39.33
N THR A 240 9.36 -4.24 -40.03
CA THR A 240 9.23 -5.72 -40.01
C THR A 240 10.44 -6.41 -40.65
N LEU A 241 11.07 -5.81 -41.66
CA LEU A 241 12.33 -6.31 -42.21
C LEU A 241 13.49 -6.18 -41.21
N ALA A 242 13.56 -5.09 -40.45
CA ALA A 242 14.57 -4.92 -39.40
C ALA A 242 14.41 -5.97 -38.29
N GLU A 243 13.19 -6.20 -37.82
CA GLU A 243 12.87 -7.18 -36.77
C GLU A 243 13.13 -8.64 -37.21
N THR A 244 12.97 -8.94 -38.50
CA THR A 244 13.25 -10.26 -39.06
C THR A 244 14.70 -10.45 -39.53
N GLY A 245 15.58 -9.48 -39.27
CA GLY A 245 16.98 -9.52 -39.70
C GLY A 245 17.15 -9.54 -41.23
N GLY A 246 16.21 -8.95 -41.97
CA GLY A 246 16.21 -8.91 -43.43
C GLY A 246 15.62 -10.16 -44.11
N ASN A 247 15.05 -11.11 -43.34
CA ASN A 247 14.44 -12.30 -43.91
C ASN A 247 13.08 -12.01 -44.55
N ARG A 248 13.11 -11.79 -45.87
CA ARG A 248 11.95 -11.39 -46.68
C ARG A 248 10.80 -12.40 -46.68
N THR A 249 11.07 -13.69 -46.55
CA THR A 249 10.02 -14.74 -46.48
C THR A 249 9.27 -14.64 -45.15
N ARG A 250 10.01 -14.47 -44.06
CA ARG A 250 9.44 -14.30 -42.72
C ARG A 250 8.70 -12.98 -42.57
N ALA A 251 9.21 -11.92 -43.20
CA ALA A 251 8.52 -10.63 -43.26
C ALA A 251 7.22 -10.70 -44.07
N SER A 252 7.16 -11.44 -45.19
CA SER A 252 5.90 -11.63 -45.94
C SER A 252 4.83 -12.39 -45.16
N GLU A 253 5.24 -13.37 -44.36
CA GLU A 253 4.31 -14.12 -43.50
C GLU A 253 3.76 -13.24 -42.37
N ILE A 254 4.61 -12.42 -41.76
CA ILE A 254 4.21 -11.51 -40.67
C ILE A 254 3.30 -10.39 -41.18
N LEU A 255 3.59 -9.83 -42.36
CA LEU A 255 2.81 -8.74 -42.95
C LEU A 255 1.57 -9.22 -43.73
N GLY A 256 1.43 -10.53 -43.96
CA GLY A 256 0.30 -11.10 -44.72
C GLY A 256 0.26 -10.70 -46.20
N ILE A 257 1.39 -10.26 -46.78
CA ILE A 257 1.49 -9.81 -48.17
C ILE A 257 2.46 -10.68 -48.98
N ASN A 258 2.23 -10.78 -50.29
CA ASN A 258 3.06 -11.60 -51.17
C ASN A 258 4.51 -11.07 -51.20
N ARG A 259 5.50 -11.98 -51.14
CA ARG A 259 6.93 -11.66 -51.25
C ARG A 259 7.27 -10.79 -52.47
N ARG A 260 6.56 -10.96 -53.60
CA ARG A 260 6.75 -10.11 -54.80
C ARG A 260 6.30 -8.66 -54.57
N THR A 261 5.26 -8.44 -53.76
CA THR A 261 4.77 -7.10 -53.39
C THR A 261 5.80 -6.36 -52.56
N ILE A 262 6.38 -7.03 -51.54
CA ILE A 262 7.49 -6.46 -50.74
C ILE A 262 8.66 -6.06 -51.63
N GLN A 263 9.04 -6.90 -52.60
CA GLN A 263 10.17 -6.63 -53.50
C GLN A 263 9.89 -5.50 -54.50
N ASN A 264 8.65 -5.33 -54.94
CA ASN A 264 8.26 -4.23 -55.83
C ASN A 264 8.24 -2.90 -55.06
N LYS A 265 7.65 -2.90 -53.86
CA LYS A 265 7.58 -1.73 -52.97
C LYS A 265 8.95 -1.26 -52.50
N LEU A 266 9.85 -2.18 -52.12
CA LEU A 266 11.23 -1.82 -51.79
C LEU A 266 11.97 -1.17 -52.97
N ARG A 267 11.80 -1.68 -54.19
CA ARG A 267 12.39 -1.07 -55.38
C ARG A 267 11.83 0.32 -55.67
N GLU A 268 10.54 0.51 -55.50
CA GLU A 268 9.86 1.80 -55.64
C GLU A 268 10.36 2.82 -54.60
N TYR A 269 10.63 2.39 -53.36
CA TYR A 269 11.23 3.23 -52.31
C TYR A 269 12.72 3.52 -52.51
N GLU A 270 13.47 2.58 -53.10
CA GLU A 270 14.88 2.77 -53.47
C GLU A 270 15.03 3.75 -54.65
N LEU A 271 14.12 3.70 -55.63
CA LEU A 271 14.09 4.64 -56.77
C LEU A 271 13.71 6.07 -56.38
N ASN A 272 12.96 6.23 -55.28
CA ASN A 272 12.48 7.52 -54.77
C ASN A 272 13.29 8.08 -53.59
N SER A 273 14.42 7.46 -53.21
CA SER A 273 15.34 8.03 -52.22
C SER A 273 16.28 9.04 -52.90
N PRO A 274 16.25 10.35 -52.58
CA PRO A 274 17.26 11.27 -53.08
C PRO A 274 18.62 10.86 -52.50
N ALA A 275 19.61 10.69 -53.38
CA ALA A 275 20.98 10.36 -53.01
C ALA A 275 21.58 11.46 -52.12
N SER A 276 21.55 11.28 -50.80
CA SER A 276 22.44 11.99 -49.88
C SER A 276 23.75 11.20 -49.80
N GLY A 277 24.66 11.51 -50.73
CA GLY A 277 26.07 11.12 -50.65
C GLY A 277 26.81 11.88 -49.54
N PRO A 278 28.01 11.43 -49.14
CA PRO A 278 28.67 11.88 -47.93
C PRO A 278 29.45 13.18 -48.14
N ALA A 279 29.29 14.13 -47.21
CA ALA A 279 30.31 15.08 -46.75
C ALA A 279 29.79 15.79 -45.50
#